data_AF-A0A1W1V6F8-F1
#
_entry.id   AF-A0A1W1V6F8-F1
#
_cell.length_a   1.000
_cell.length_b   1.000
_cell.length_c   1.000
_cell.angle_alpha   90.00
_cell.angle_beta   90.00
_cell.angle_gamma   90.00
#
_symmetry.space_group_name_H-M   'P 1'
#
loop_
_entity.id
_entity.type
_entity.pdbx_description
1 polymer ?
#
loop_
_entity_poly.entity_id
_entity_poly.type
_entity_poly.pdbx_seq_one_letter_code
_entity_poly.pdbx_strand_id
1 'polypeptide(L)'
;MLSVAIPIYNGEEINQALMLFKPVAPITDIINSMRKLISYAAFAVIILASIVSFFLSRTLSRPLIQMNKIATEMAKVNFGNKIAVKSNDEVGLLGTSLNNMSERLKFNINELSHEKAKLENVLDSMSDGVITLDAHGNIILVNPPAKRFLSKYGQDLSFGQNFFNCINLVEFKNLFEEVNQKRKRQYL
;
A
#
# COMPACT_ATOMS: atom_id res chain seq x y z
N MET A 1 4.14 49.95 44.20
CA MET A 1 5.24 50.59 44.94
C MET A 1 5.64 49.66 46.06
N LEU A 2 6.92 49.55 46.38
CA LEU A 2 7.35 48.86 47.59
C LEU A 2 7.48 49.93 48.69
N SER A 3 6.79 49.76 49.80
CA SER A 3 6.87 50.68 50.94
C SER A 3 7.25 49.92 52.21
N VAL A 4 8.19 50.47 52.96
CA VAL A 4 8.54 49.99 54.30
C VAL A 4 8.38 51.16 55.27
N ALA A 5 7.73 50.90 56.40
CA ALA A 5 7.60 51.85 57.48
C ALA A 5 8.45 51.38 58.67
N ILE A 6 9.35 52.23 59.15
CA ILE A 6 10.19 51.95 60.31
C ILE A 6 9.77 52.90 61.43
N PRO A 7 9.31 52.41 62.60
CA PRO A 7 8.96 53.27 63.72
C PRO A 7 10.23 53.89 64.32
N ILE A 8 10.14 55.16 64.70
CA ILE A 8 11.20 55.88 65.42
C ILE A 8 10.73 56.06 66.87
N TYR A 9 11.45 55.43 67.79
CA TYR A 9 11.17 55.45 69.22
C TYR A 9 11.79 56.71 69.87
N ASN A 10 11.05 57.37 70.75
CA ASN A 10 11.56 58.43 71.62
C ASN A 10 11.26 58.06 73.08
N GLY A 11 12.13 57.26 73.70
CA GLY A 11 11.82 56.56 74.94
C GLY A 11 11.03 55.26 74.69
N GLU A 12 10.02 54.97 75.52
CA GLU A 12 9.11 53.81 75.34
C GLU A 12 7.95 54.09 74.38
N GLU A 13 7.75 55.34 73.95
CA GLU A 13 6.66 55.73 73.07
C GLU A 13 7.10 55.87 71.60
N ILE A 14 6.28 55.32 70.70
CA ILE A 14 6.46 55.47 69.24
C ILE A 14 5.63 56.67 68.79
N ASN A 15 6.25 57.84 68.69
CA ASN A 15 5.57 59.05 68.24
C ASN A 15 5.80 59.37 66.75
N GLN A 16 6.70 58.68 66.05
CA GLN A 16 7.00 58.95 64.64
C GLN A 16 7.33 57.66 63.86
N ALA A 17 7.13 57.68 62.54
CA ALA A 17 7.53 56.61 61.64
C ALA A 17 8.17 57.18 60.37
N LEU A 18 9.28 56.58 59.94
CA LEU A 18 9.90 56.86 58.66
C LEU A 18 9.30 55.92 57.60
N MET A 19 8.60 56.48 56.62
CA MET A 19 8.13 55.72 55.46
C MET A 19 9.10 55.88 54.29
N LEU A 20 9.54 54.77 53.74
CA LEU A 20 10.43 54.73 52.59
C LEU A 20 9.70 54.08 51.42
N PHE A 21 9.58 54.80 50.30
CA PHE A 21 8.89 54.35 49.09
C PHE A 21 9.89 54.10 47.98
N LYS A 22 9.89 52.90 47.41
CA LYS A 22 10.69 52.56 46.22
C LYS A 22 9.76 52.30 45.02
N PRO A 23 9.94 53.00 43.89
CA PRO A 23 9.20 52.72 42.68
C PRO A 23 9.56 51.33 42.15
N VAL A 24 8.54 50.55 41.78
CA VAL A 24 8.71 49.23 41.12
C VAL A 24 8.86 49.35 39.60
N ALA A 25 8.76 50.56 39.05
CA ALA A 25 8.89 50.84 37.62
C ALA A 25 10.19 50.28 36.99
N PRO A 26 11.37 50.33 37.65
CA PRO A 26 12.58 49.70 37.12
C PRO A 26 12.43 48.17 36.95
N ILE A 27 11.60 47.52 37.77
CA ILE A 27 11.34 46.07 37.69
C ILE A 27 10.41 45.77 36.49
N THR A 28 9.43 46.63 36.21
CA THR A 28 8.52 46.42 35.07
C THR A 28 9.22 46.54 33.73
N ASP A 29 10.23 47.41 33.61
CA ASP A 29 11.02 47.55 32.38
C ASP A 29 11.90 46.33 32.11
N ILE A 30 12.45 45.73 33.17
CA ILE A 30 13.18 44.45 33.11
C ILE A 30 12.23 43.33 32.64
N ILE A 31 11.03 43.24 33.22
CA ILE A 31 10.03 42.23 32.84
C ILE A 31 9.62 42.38 31.37
N ASN A 32 9.40 43.60 30.90
CA ASN A 32 9.03 43.87 29.50
C ASN A 32 10.17 43.49 28.53
N SER A 33 11.41 43.77 28.90
CA SER A 33 12.59 43.38 28.12
C SER A 33 12.72 41.86 28.03
N MET A 34 12.51 41.14 29.14
CA MET A 34 12.48 39.67 29.16
C MET A 34 11.35 39.10 28.30
N ARG A 35 10.14 39.67 28.38
CA ARG A 35 9.01 39.26 27.52
C ARG A 35 9.33 39.41 26.04
N LYS A 36 9.94 40.53 25.63
CA LYS A 36 10.38 40.75 24.24
C LYS A 36 11.40 39.70 23.82
N LEU A 37 12.41 39.43 24.64
CA LEU A 37 13.43 38.42 24.35
C LEU A 37 12.81 37.02 24.17
N ILE A 38 11.93 36.61 25.09
CA ILE A 38 11.21 35.33 25.00
C ILE A 38 10.35 35.29 23.72
N SER A 39 9.66 36.38 23.39
CA SER A 39 8.83 36.44 22.17
C SER A 39 9.65 36.28 20.89
N TYR A 40 10.83 36.92 20.82
CA TYR A 40 11.73 36.77 19.67
C TYR A 40 12.33 35.36 19.58
N ALA A 41 12.70 34.78 20.72
CA ALA A 41 13.18 33.40 20.78
C ALA A 41 12.09 32.41 20.31
N ALA A 42 10.85 32.55 20.80
CA ALA A 42 9.73 31.71 20.38
C ALA A 42 9.45 31.86 18.87
N PHE A 43 9.47 33.08 18.36
CA PHE A 43 9.31 33.34 16.93
C PHE A 43 10.41 32.70 16.08
N ALA A 44 11.67 32.79 16.53
CA ALA A 44 12.80 32.14 15.85
C ALA A 44 12.65 30.61 15.82
N VAL A 45 12.20 29.99 16.92
CA VAL A 45 11.93 28.54 16.98
C VAL A 45 10.83 28.14 16.01
N ILE A 46 9.73 28.90 15.92
CA ILE A 46 8.64 28.61 14.98
C ILE A 46 9.13 28.67 13.53
N ILE A 47 9.95 29.67 13.19
CA ILE A 47 10.56 29.78 11.86
C ILE A 47 11.44 28.56 11.58
N LEU A 48 12.36 28.22 12.50
CA LEU A 48 13.27 27.08 12.34
C LEU A 48 12.49 25.77 12.18
N ALA A 49 11.49 25.53 13.04
CA ALA A 49 10.64 24.35 12.96
C ALA A 49 9.90 24.28 11.61
N SER A 50 9.35 25.40 11.14
CA SER A 50 8.66 25.46 9.85
C SER A 50 9.58 25.14 8.68
N ILE A 51 10.82 25.65 8.71
CA ILE A 51 11.84 25.37 7.71
C ILE A 51 12.15 23.86 7.70
N VAL A 52 12.46 23.28 8.86
CA VAL A 52 12.77 21.84 8.98
C VAL A 52 11.59 20.99 8.51
N SER A 53 10.37 21.31 8.94
CA SER A 53 9.16 20.60 8.51
C SER A 53 8.94 20.68 7.00
N PHE A 54 9.20 21.84 6.39
CA PHE A 54 9.10 22.02 4.95
C PHE A 54 10.11 21.14 4.20
N PHE A 55 11.36 21.09 4.66
CA PHE A 55 12.38 20.22 4.08
C PHE A 55 12.01 18.74 4.23
N LEU A 56 11.65 18.30 5.44
CA LEU A 56 11.26 16.90 5.71
C LEU A 56 10.05 16.46 4.88
N SER A 57 9.05 17.33 4.73
CA SER A 57 7.90 17.06 3.87
C SER A 57 8.32 16.82 2.42
N ARG A 58 9.30 17.59 1.92
CA ARG A 58 9.75 17.52 0.52
C ARG A 58 10.71 16.36 0.24
N THR A 59 11.58 16.03 1.19
CA THR A 59 12.60 14.97 1.03
C THR A 59 12.09 13.59 1.41
N LEU A 60 11.13 13.51 2.35
CA LEU A 60 10.64 12.23 2.88
C LEU A 60 9.15 12.02 2.62
N SER A 61 8.27 12.86 3.19
CA SER A 61 6.84 12.57 3.19
C SER A 61 6.24 12.53 1.78
N ARG A 62 6.58 13.50 0.92
CA ARG A 62 6.05 13.57 -0.46
C ARG A 62 6.49 12.37 -1.31
N PRO A 63 7.79 12.00 -1.40
CA PRO A 63 8.22 10.80 -2.11
C PRO A 63 7.54 9.53 -1.60
N LEU A 64 7.42 9.34 -0.28
CA LEU A 64 6.79 8.14 0.29
C LEU A 64 5.31 8.02 -0.09
N ILE A 65 4.55 9.12 -0.06
CA ILE A 65 3.15 9.13 -0.50
C ILE A 65 3.04 8.79 -2.00
N GLN A 66 3.96 9.28 -2.84
CA GLN A 66 3.98 8.95 -4.27
C GLN A 66 4.30 7.47 -4.50
N MET A 67 5.29 6.93 -3.79
CA MET A 67 5.65 5.50 -3.87
C MET A 67 4.47 4.61 -3.48
N ASN A 68 3.75 4.94 -2.40
CA ASN A 68 2.58 4.18 -1.99
C ASN A 68 1.46 4.18 -3.05
N LYS A 69 1.20 5.33 -3.67
CA LYS A 69 0.23 5.42 -4.77
C LYS A 69 0.62 4.53 -5.94
N ILE A 70 1.88 4.57 -6.36
CA ILE A 70 2.35 3.76 -7.49
C ILE A 70 2.32 2.27 -7.11
N ALA A 71 2.75 1.88 -5.91
CA ALA A 71 2.68 0.50 -5.45
C ALA A 71 1.24 -0.04 -5.44
N THR A 72 0.26 0.79 -5.03
CA THR A 72 -1.16 0.43 -5.06
C THR A 72 -1.67 0.22 -6.49
N GLU A 73 -1.19 1.00 -7.47
CA GLU A 73 -1.52 0.82 -8.88
C GLU A 73 -0.84 -0.42 -9.48
N MET A 74 0.41 -0.72 -9.08
CA MET A 74 1.08 -1.96 -9.48
C MET A 74 0.31 -3.21 -9.02
N ALA A 75 -0.31 -3.17 -7.83
CA ALA A 75 -1.13 -4.27 -7.33
C ALA A 75 -2.38 -4.53 -8.18
N LYS A 76 -2.84 -3.53 -8.95
CA LYS A 76 -3.96 -3.65 -9.91
C LYS A 76 -3.49 -3.99 -11.34
N VAL A 77 -2.26 -4.50 -11.49
CA VAL A 77 -1.65 -4.84 -12.80
C VAL A 77 -1.43 -3.60 -13.69
N ASN A 78 -1.40 -2.39 -13.10
CA ASN A 78 -1.11 -1.16 -13.82
C ASN A 78 0.35 -0.72 -13.62
N PHE A 79 1.21 -1.11 -14.56
CA PHE A 79 2.67 -0.85 -14.51
C PHE A 79 3.10 0.41 -15.31
N GLY A 80 2.18 1.30 -15.67
CA GLY A 80 2.48 2.46 -16.52
C GLY A 80 3.28 3.57 -15.84
N ASN A 81 3.22 3.65 -14.50
CA ASN A 81 3.77 4.75 -13.73
C ASN A 81 5.11 4.38 -13.08
N LYS A 82 6.13 5.21 -13.28
CA LYS A 82 7.44 5.08 -12.62
C LYS A 82 7.60 6.08 -11.49
N ILE A 83 8.27 5.67 -10.42
CA ILE A 83 8.66 6.55 -9.32
C ILE A 83 9.85 7.39 -9.81
N ALA A 84 9.71 8.72 -9.77
CA ALA A 84 10.82 9.62 -10.07
C ALA A 84 11.81 9.63 -8.89
N VAL A 85 12.95 8.96 -9.05
CA VAL A 85 14.02 8.90 -8.05
C VAL A 85 14.80 10.21 -8.10
N LYS A 86 14.65 11.05 -7.07
CA LYS A 86 15.32 12.36 -6.96
C LYS A 86 16.30 12.46 -5.79
N SER A 87 16.32 11.45 -4.92
CA SER A 87 17.20 11.39 -3.76
C SER A 87 18.25 10.29 -3.94
N ASN A 88 19.42 10.46 -3.34
CA ASN A 88 20.52 9.49 -3.34
C ASN A 88 20.67 8.79 -1.98
N ASP A 89 19.61 8.79 -1.18
CA ASP A 89 19.51 8.18 0.15
C ASP A 89 18.70 6.87 0.10
N GLU A 90 18.31 6.35 1.27
CA GLU A 90 17.48 5.17 1.42
C GLU A 90 16.10 5.33 0.75
N VAL A 91 15.55 6.56 0.72
CA VAL A 91 14.28 6.86 0.04
C VAL A 91 14.47 6.71 -1.47
N GLY A 92 15.58 7.21 -2.01
CA GLY A 92 15.95 7.02 -3.40
C GLY A 92 16.15 5.56 -3.79
N LEU A 93 16.85 4.80 -2.95
CA LEU A 93 17.09 3.37 -3.14
C LEU A 93 15.79 2.56 -3.13
N LEU A 94 14.85 2.90 -2.24
CA LEU A 94 13.52 2.30 -2.20
C LEU A 94 12.75 2.58 -3.50
N GLY A 95 12.78 3.82 -3.99
CA GLY A 95 12.17 4.19 -5.27
C GLY A 95 12.72 3.38 -6.45
N THR A 96 14.03 3.17 -6.47
CA THR A 96 14.71 2.36 -7.49
C THR A 96 14.30 0.89 -7.40
N SER A 97 14.27 0.34 -6.18
CA SER A 97 13.85 -1.05 -5.93
C SER A 97 12.41 -1.31 -6.38
N LEU A 98 11.49 -0.38 -6.08
CA LEU A 98 10.10 -0.48 -6.53
C LEU A 98 9.96 -0.40 -8.06
N ASN A 99 10.73 0.47 -8.73
CA ASN A 99 10.75 0.52 -10.19
C ASN A 99 11.23 -0.80 -10.80
N ASN A 100 12.32 -1.38 -10.27
CA ASN A 100 12.84 -2.66 -10.71
C ASN A 100 11.82 -3.79 -10.51
N MET A 101 11.11 -3.79 -9.38
CA MET A 101 10.04 -4.76 -9.12
C MET A 101 8.90 -4.62 -10.13
N SER A 102 8.47 -3.38 -10.43
CA SER A 102 7.46 -3.10 -11.44
C SER A 102 7.83 -3.66 -12.82
N GLU A 103 9.08 -3.44 -13.22
CA GLU A 103 9.59 -3.91 -14.52
C GLU A 103 9.66 -5.43 -14.59
N ARG A 104 10.13 -6.09 -13.53
CA ARG A 104 10.15 -7.55 -13.43
C ARG A 104 8.76 -8.17 -13.45
N LEU A 105 7.80 -7.58 -12.74
CA LEU A 105 6.41 -8.03 -12.76
C LEU A 105 5.81 -7.92 -14.16
N LYS A 106 6.00 -6.77 -14.81
CA LYS A 106 5.54 -6.55 -16.19
C LYS A 106 6.16 -7.56 -17.16
N PHE A 107 7.46 -7.81 -17.04
CA PHE A 107 8.15 -8.80 -17.85
C PHE A 107 7.57 -10.21 -17.64
N ASN A 108 7.45 -10.66 -16.39
CA ASN A 108 6.93 -11.99 -16.07
C ASN A 108 5.48 -12.19 -16.56
N ILE A 109 4.63 -11.17 -16.45
CA ILE A 109 3.24 -11.25 -16.94
C ILE A 109 3.19 -11.35 -18.46
N ASN A 110 4.06 -10.63 -19.16
CA ASN A 110 4.16 -10.73 -20.62
C ASN A 110 4.65 -12.11 -21.04
N GLU A 111 5.68 -12.65 -20.38
CA GLU A 111 6.18 -14.01 -20.65
C GLU A 111 5.09 -15.06 -20.41
N LEU A 112 4.39 -15.00 -19.28
CA LEU A 112 3.27 -15.91 -18.99
C LEU A 112 2.16 -15.80 -20.04
N SER A 113 1.85 -14.59 -20.50
CA SER A 113 0.86 -14.39 -21.56
C SER A 113 1.32 -14.98 -22.89
N HIS A 114 2.63 -14.88 -23.19
CA HIS A 114 3.21 -15.44 -24.39
C HIS A 114 3.23 -16.98 -24.37
N GLU A 115 3.58 -17.57 -23.22
CA GLU A 115 3.56 -19.01 -23.02
C GLU A 115 2.13 -19.57 -23.10
N LYS A 116 1.17 -18.87 -22.49
CA LYS A 116 -0.26 -19.21 -22.62
C LYS A 116 -0.72 -19.16 -24.08
N ALA A 117 -0.41 -18.08 -24.80
CA ALA A 117 -0.76 -17.96 -26.22
C ALA A 117 -0.13 -19.06 -27.08
N LYS A 118 1.10 -19.47 -26.76
CA LYS A 118 1.78 -20.59 -27.43
C LYS A 118 1.05 -21.91 -27.20
N LEU A 119 0.63 -22.19 -25.96
CA LEU A 119 -0.15 -23.39 -25.62
C LEU A 119 -1.50 -23.39 -26.35
N GLU A 120 -2.21 -22.26 -26.38
CA GLU A 120 -3.47 -22.11 -27.12
C GLU A 120 -3.26 -22.38 -28.63
N ASN A 121 -2.22 -21.80 -29.24
CA ASN A 121 -1.90 -22.06 -30.64
C ASN A 121 -1.57 -23.53 -30.92
N VAL A 122 -0.84 -24.20 -30.02
CA VAL A 122 -0.55 -25.63 -30.13
C VAL A 122 -1.85 -26.44 -30.10
N LEU A 123 -2.72 -26.20 -29.11
CA LEU A 123 -4.02 -26.87 -28.98
C LEU A 123 -4.95 -26.60 -30.18
N ASP A 124 -4.87 -25.42 -30.78
CA ASP A 124 -5.65 -25.04 -31.96
C ASP A 124 -5.19 -25.76 -33.23
N SER A 125 -3.88 -25.99 -33.35
CA SER A 125 -3.24 -26.66 -34.49
C SER A 125 -3.29 -28.20 -34.42
N MET A 126 -3.59 -28.78 -33.25
CA MET A 126 -3.71 -30.22 -33.11
C MET A 126 -4.87 -30.75 -33.95
N SER A 127 -4.67 -31.87 -34.64
CA SER A 127 -5.73 -32.57 -35.37
C SER A 127 -6.72 -33.25 -34.43
N ASP A 128 -6.25 -33.69 -33.26
CA ASP A 128 -7.04 -34.48 -32.32
C ASP A 128 -7.88 -33.61 -31.38
N GLY A 129 -9.10 -34.08 -31.11
CA GLY A 129 -9.98 -33.48 -30.12
C GLY A 129 -9.58 -33.90 -28.70
N VAL A 130 -9.33 -32.93 -27.82
CA VAL A 130 -9.03 -33.15 -26.40
C VAL A 130 -10.14 -32.57 -25.54
N ILE A 131 -10.67 -33.40 -24.64
CA ILE A 131 -11.68 -33.04 -23.64
C ILE A 131 -11.19 -33.49 -22.28
N THR A 132 -11.25 -32.59 -21.29
CA THR A 132 -10.89 -32.90 -19.90
C THR A 132 -12.08 -32.68 -18.98
N LEU A 133 -12.25 -33.61 -18.04
CA LEU A 133 -13.37 -33.66 -17.10
C LEU A 133 -12.87 -33.61 -15.65
N ASP A 134 -13.64 -33.02 -14.76
CA ASP A 134 -13.42 -33.10 -13.31
C ASP A 134 -13.86 -34.47 -12.76
N ALA A 135 -13.64 -34.71 -11.45
CA ALA A 135 -14.03 -35.96 -10.80
C ALA A 135 -15.56 -36.19 -10.76
N HIS A 136 -16.37 -35.20 -11.11
CA HIS A 136 -17.83 -35.29 -11.19
C HIS A 136 -18.33 -35.41 -12.65
N GLY A 137 -17.41 -35.42 -13.63
CA GLY A 137 -17.73 -35.48 -15.05
C GLY A 137 -18.06 -34.13 -15.69
N ASN A 138 -17.80 -33.01 -15.01
CA ASN A 138 -17.99 -31.67 -15.58
C ASN A 138 -16.80 -31.29 -16.45
N ILE A 139 -17.09 -30.63 -17.56
CA ILE A 139 -16.10 -30.23 -18.55
C ILE A 139 -15.22 -29.11 -18.01
N ILE A 140 -13.92 -29.37 -17.90
CA ILE A 140 -12.88 -28.39 -17.52
C ILE A 140 -12.31 -27.71 -18.76
N LEU A 141 -12.05 -28.45 -19.83
CA LEU A 141 -11.49 -27.90 -21.06
C LEU A 141 -11.92 -28.72 -22.27
N VAL A 142 -12.19 -28.01 -23.37
CA VAL A 142 -12.47 -28.57 -24.70
C VAL A 142 -11.61 -27.78 -25.67
N ASN A 143 -10.69 -28.43 -26.37
CA ASN A 143 -9.89 -27.75 -27.39
C ASN A 143 -10.74 -27.44 -28.64
N PRO A 144 -10.36 -26.45 -29.48
CA PRO A 144 -11.14 -26.10 -30.67
C PRO A 144 -11.34 -27.24 -31.67
N PRO A 145 -10.38 -28.15 -31.94
CA PRO A 145 -10.63 -29.36 -32.71
C PRO A 145 -11.80 -30.20 -32.17
N ALA A 146 -11.83 -30.53 -30.87
CA ALA A 146 -12.94 -31.26 -30.25
C ALA A 146 -14.26 -30.51 -30.41
N LYS A 147 -14.25 -29.20 -30.19
CA LYS A 147 -15.45 -28.37 -30.35
C LYS A 147 -15.95 -28.40 -31.80
N ARG A 148 -15.06 -28.26 -32.80
CA ARG A 148 -15.39 -28.35 -34.23
C ARG A 148 -15.94 -29.72 -34.62
N PHE A 149 -15.35 -30.80 -34.12
CA PHE A 149 -15.85 -32.15 -34.38
C PHE A 149 -17.25 -32.35 -33.80
N LEU A 150 -17.47 -31.95 -32.54
CA LEU A 150 -18.72 -32.24 -31.83
C LEU A 150 -19.87 -31.33 -32.26
N SER A 151 -19.58 -30.07 -32.60
CA SER A 151 -20.58 -29.17 -33.18
C SER A 151 -21.11 -29.64 -34.54
N LYS A 152 -20.31 -30.37 -35.33
CA LYS A 152 -20.79 -31.04 -36.56
C LYS A 152 -21.87 -32.09 -36.28
N TYR A 153 -21.88 -32.67 -35.09
CA TYR A 153 -22.89 -33.64 -34.63
C TYR A 153 -23.99 -32.99 -33.77
N GLY A 154 -24.11 -31.66 -33.77
CA GLY A 154 -25.14 -30.92 -33.02
C GLY A 154 -24.91 -30.83 -31.51
N GLN A 155 -23.69 -31.12 -31.04
CA GLN A 155 -23.29 -31.08 -29.64
C GLN A 155 -22.54 -29.77 -29.35
N ASP A 156 -23.11 -28.88 -28.53
CA ASP A 156 -22.38 -27.71 -28.03
C ASP A 156 -21.91 -27.96 -26.59
N LEU A 157 -20.61 -28.13 -26.44
CA LEU A 157 -19.98 -28.42 -25.16
C LEU A 157 -19.49 -27.11 -24.55
N SER A 158 -20.04 -26.78 -23.39
CA SER A 158 -19.64 -25.60 -22.62
C SER A 158 -18.91 -25.97 -21.34
N PHE A 159 -18.02 -25.08 -20.91
CA PHE A 159 -17.34 -25.18 -19.62
C PHE A 159 -18.34 -25.35 -18.48
N GLY A 160 -18.06 -26.26 -17.55
CA GLY A 160 -18.88 -26.51 -16.37
C GLY A 160 -20.14 -27.36 -16.60
N GLN A 161 -20.49 -27.69 -17.84
CA GLN A 161 -21.56 -28.65 -18.11
C GLN A 161 -21.09 -30.08 -17.84
N ASN A 162 -22.03 -30.94 -17.43
CA ASN A 162 -21.74 -32.35 -17.27
C ASN A 162 -21.65 -33.04 -18.63
N PHE A 163 -20.50 -33.61 -18.94
CA PHE A 163 -20.22 -34.22 -20.24
C PHE A 163 -21.20 -35.34 -20.61
N PHE A 164 -21.57 -36.16 -19.62
CA PHE A 164 -22.46 -37.31 -19.81
C PHE A 164 -23.93 -36.92 -20.03
N ASN A 165 -24.30 -35.67 -19.73
CA ASN A 165 -25.62 -35.14 -20.04
C ASN A 165 -25.69 -34.62 -21.49
N CYS A 166 -24.57 -34.12 -22.02
CA CYS A 166 -24.47 -33.68 -23.40
C CYS A 166 -24.37 -34.89 -24.33
N ILE A 167 -23.47 -35.83 -24.02
CA ILE A 167 -23.17 -36.99 -24.85
C ILE A 167 -23.57 -38.27 -24.10
N ASN A 168 -24.57 -38.98 -24.62
CA ASN A 168 -25.02 -40.24 -24.03
C ASN A 168 -24.13 -41.41 -24.48
N LEU A 169 -23.01 -41.60 -23.79
CA LEU A 169 -22.09 -42.73 -23.98
C LEU A 169 -22.06 -43.60 -22.72
N VAL A 170 -22.95 -44.59 -22.66
CA VAL A 170 -23.13 -45.47 -21.49
C VAL A 170 -21.85 -46.23 -21.14
N GLU A 171 -21.13 -46.77 -22.12
CA GLU A 171 -19.86 -47.48 -21.89
C GLU A 171 -18.78 -46.55 -21.31
N PHE A 172 -18.70 -45.33 -21.82
CA PHE A 172 -17.71 -44.36 -21.36
C PHE A 172 -18.00 -43.88 -19.94
N LYS A 173 -19.28 -43.73 -19.57
CA LYS A 173 -19.69 -43.38 -18.21
C LYS A 173 -19.28 -44.45 -17.19
N ASN A 174 -19.49 -45.73 -17.52
CA ASN A 174 -19.10 -46.83 -16.65
C ASN A 174 -17.58 -46.91 -16.46
N LEU A 175 -16.80 -46.73 -17.55
CA LEU A 175 -15.35 -46.69 -17.49
C LEU A 175 -14.84 -45.52 -16.63
N PHE A 176 -15.46 -44.34 -16.78
CA PHE A 176 -15.11 -43.16 -16.00
C PHE A 176 -15.34 -43.39 -14.50
N GLU A 177 -16.50 -43.95 -14.12
CA GLU A 177 -16.80 -44.28 -12.72
C GLU A 177 -15.83 -45.32 -12.15
N GLU A 178 -15.45 -46.34 -12.94
CA GLU A 178 -14.47 -47.36 -12.52
C GLU A 178 -13.09 -46.77 -12.23
N VAL A 179 -12.57 -45.93 -13.13
CA VAL A 179 -11.26 -45.26 -12.98
C VAL A 179 -11.27 -44.34 -11.76
N ASN A 180 -12.37 -43.63 -11.53
CA ASN A 180 -12.51 -42.69 -10.42
C ASN A 180 -12.60 -43.42 -9.06
N GLN A 181 -13.23 -44.60 -9.01
CA GLN A 181 -13.22 -45.46 -7.83
C GLN A 181 -11.85 -46.06 -7.54
N LYS A 182 -11.10 -46.48 -8.58
CA LYS A 182 -9.73 -47.00 -8.43
C LYS A 182 -8.79 -45.93 -7.87
N ARG A 183 -8.86 -44.68 -8.34
CA ARG A 183 -8.06 -43.58 -7.77
C ARG A 183 -8.39 -43.32 -6.30
N LYS A 184 -9.67 -43.34 -5.90
CA LYS A 184 -10.05 -43.16 -4.49
C LYS A 184 -9.48 -44.24 -3.55
N ARG A 185 -9.28 -45.47 -4.04
CA ARG A 185 -8.69 -46.58 -3.25
C ARG A 185 -7.17 -46.52 -3.15
N GLN A 186 -6.50 -45.73 -3.97
CA GLN A 186 -5.03 -45.65 -4.01
C GLN A 186 -4.45 -44.58 -3.07
N TYR A 187 -5.32 -43.79 -2.43
CA TYR A 187 -4.97 -42.73 -1.45
C TYR A 187 -5.59 -42.98 -0.06
N LEU A 188 -6.09 -44.19 0.18
CA LEU A 188 -6.48 -44.73 1.50
C LEU A 188 -5.47 -45.81 1.88
#